data_AF-A0A1H7R0Q6-F1
#
_entry.id   AF-A0A1H7R0Q6-F1
#
_cell.length_a   1.000
_cell.length_b   1.000
_cell.length_c   1.000
_cell.angle_alpha   90.00
_cell.angle_beta   90.00
_cell.angle_gamma   90.00
#
_symmetry.space_group_name_H-M   'P 1'
#
loop_
_entity.id
_entity.type
_entity.pdbx_description
1 polymer ?
#
loop_
_entity_poly.entity_id
_entity_poly.type
_entity_poly.pdbx_seq_one_letter_code
_entity_poly.pdbx_strand_id
1 'polypeptide(L)'
;MATTHFPLWAGWVATGAAFAAAALAARRIDFFRDAIGAADGARFGHLDGLRGYLAFAVFVTHAASSVGWYRTGVWAWPDSVAFMLCGRVPVALFFMITGFLFTRKVVTTRGRLDWKRLYAGRLRRLAPLYLLVTAAIFVVVGQKTGWVLREPPATLFVGAFKWLGLGVLGHGNLNGLKATALIDPAMWTLRYEWIFYAALPAVACFATPRRAPLLVGLTLLLVYAFGVDAVVVNFLFGAFAALLHVRRPLAPRLCQPAAGAVALVALGATALPFARDYGFAQSLLLSPLFACALYGNALFGALTMPAARVLGLVSYSVYLTHGVLLYAGLQWLDAVAPVAGIGDVAYAGVIAAIGVTTVGVSLATFRFVEYPFMKDGRAAQPAAVAAAQ
;
A
#
# COMPACT_ATOMS: atom_id res chain seq x y z
N MET A 1 15.70 -2.12 30.23
CA MET A 1 15.00 -1.75 28.98
C MET A 1 15.00 -2.96 28.08
N ALA A 2 13.90 -3.71 28.03
CA ALA A 2 13.82 -4.96 27.28
C ALA A 2 13.92 -4.65 25.78
N THR A 3 15.06 -5.00 25.18
CA THR A 3 15.28 -4.75 23.76
C THR A 3 14.35 -5.62 22.93
N THR A 4 13.53 -4.94 22.13
CA THR A 4 12.52 -5.49 21.23
C THR A 4 13.19 -6.21 20.06
N HIS A 5 13.80 -7.37 20.26
CA HIS A 5 14.44 -8.04 19.14
C HIS A 5 13.43 -8.88 18.36
N PHE A 6 12.73 -8.23 17.44
CA PHE A 6 12.48 -8.86 16.14
C PHE A 6 13.79 -8.66 15.37
N PRO A 7 14.60 -9.68 15.12
CA PRO A 7 15.89 -9.46 14.48
C PRO A 7 15.70 -9.21 12.98
N LEU A 8 16.59 -8.42 12.37
CA LEU A 8 16.50 -8.06 10.94
C LEU A 8 16.46 -9.29 10.04
N TRP A 9 17.21 -10.34 10.38
CA TRP A 9 17.22 -11.59 9.63
C TRP A 9 15.84 -12.26 9.59
N ALA A 10 15.00 -12.10 10.61
CA ALA A 10 13.65 -12.66 10.62
C ALA A 10 12.75 -11.99 9.56
N GLY A 11 12.87 -10.67 9.39
CA GLY A 11 12.20 -9.95 8.31
C GLY A 11 12.65 -10.42 6.93
N TRP A 12 13.95 -10.69 6.75
CA TRP A 12 14.49 -11.23 5.50
C TRP A 12 13.98 -12.65 5.21
N VAL A 13 13.91 -13.52 6.21
CA VAL A 13 13.36 -14.89 6.07
C VAL A 13 11.90 -14.84 5.65
N ALA A 14 11.07 -14.04 6.33
CA ALA A 14 9.67 -13.89 5.96
C ALA A 14 9.50 -13.33 4.54
N THR A 15 10.33 -12.36 4.15
CA THR A 15 10.35 -11.79 2.80
C THR A 15 10.76 -12.83 1.75
N GLY A 16 11.82 -13.59 2.00
CA GLY A 16 12.27 -14.65 1.11
C GLY A 16 11.20 -15.72 0.90
N ALA A 17 10.56 -16.19 1.98
CA ALA A 17 9.49 -17.17 1.92
C ALA A 17 8.27 -16.67 1.12
N ALA A 18 7.84 -15.44 1.36
CA ALA A 18 6.73 -14.82 0.63
C ALA A 18 7.04 -14.63 -0.86
N PHE A 19 8.25 -14.19 -1.20
CA PHE A 19 8.69 -14.05 -2.58
C PHE A 19 8.84 -15.41 -3.28
N ALA A 20 9.27 -16.46 -2.57
CA ALA A 20 9.29 -17.81 -3.10
C ALA A 20 7.87 -18.33 -3.41
N ALA A 21 6.91 -18.07 -2.52
CA ALA A 21 5.49 -18.40 -2.77
C ALA A 21 4.94 -17.65 -3.99
N ALA A 22 5.23 -16.36 -4.12
CA ALA A 22 4.85 -15.57 -5.29
C ALA A 22 5.53 -16.05 -6.59
N ALA A 23 6.81 -16.43 -6.52
CA ALA A 23 7.54 -17.01 -7.65
C ALA A 23 6.90 -18.35 -8.10
N LEU A 24 6.50 -19.19 -7.14
CA LEU A 24 5.82 -20.44 -7.43
C LEU A 24 4.48 -20.18 -8.13
N ALA A 25 3.69 -19.23 -7.64
CA ALA A 25 2.44 -18.82 -8.28
C ALA A 25 2.67 -18.30 -9.70
N ALA A 26 3.67 -17.44 -9.91
CA ALA A 26 4.05 -16.92 -11.22
C ALA A 26 4.40 -18.04 -12.22
N ARG A 27 5.05 -19.11 -11.73
CA ARG A 27 5.49 -20.25 -12.56
C ARG A 27 4.41 -21.31 -12.79
N ARG A 28 3.51 -21.51 -11.84
CA ARG A 28 2.58 -22.67 -11.83
C ARG A 28 1.14 -22.30 -12.17
N ILE A 29 0.77 -21.02 -12.10
CA ILE A 29 -0.62 -20.58 -12.32
C ILE A 29 -0.66 -19.68 -13.55
N ASP A 30 -1.23 -20.19 -14.64
CA ASP A 30 -1.25 -19.51 -15.95
C ASP A 30 -1.91 -18.14 -15.87
N PHE A 31 -3.00 -18.01 -15.11
CA PHE A 31 -3.65 -16.72 -14.87
C PHE A 31 -2.68 -15.62 -14.42
N PHE A 32 -1.78 -15.91 -13.47
CA PHE A 32 -0.84 -14.92 -12.98
C PHE A 32 0.30 -14.68 -13.95
N ARG A 33 0.76 -15.71 -14.64
CA ARG A 33 1.78 -15.63 -15.69
C ARG A 33 1.33 -14.74 -16.85
N ASP A 34 0.11 -14.95 -17.31
CA ASP A 34 -0.49 -14.18 -18.40
C ASP A 34 -0.78 -12.74 -17.96
N ALA A 35 -1.27 -12.56 -16.73
CA ALA A 35 -1.56 -11.24 -16.19
C ALA A 35 -0.30 -10.37 -16.04
N ILE A 36 0.84 -10.96 -15.63
CA ILE A 36 2.11 -10.22 -15.63
C ILE A 36 2.59 -9.98 -17.06
N GLY A 37 2.56 -10.98 -17.95
CA GLY A 37 3.00 -10.81 -19.35
C GLY A 37 2.25 -9.70 -20.10
N ALA A 38 0.93 -9.62 -19.93
CA ALA A 38 0.11 -8.56 -20.50
C ALA A 38 0.47 -7.15 -19.98
N ALA A 39 1.04 -7.04 -18.78
CA ALA A 39 1.46 -5.75 -18.21
C ALA A 39 2.76 -5.21 -18.85
N ASP A 40 3.59 -6.04 -19.49
CA ASP A 40 4.83 -5.60 -20.14
C ASP A 40 4.58 -4.76 -21.40
N GLY A 41 3.50 -5.04 -22.14
CA GLY A 41 3.19 -4.35 -23.40
C GLY A 41 2.42 -3.04 -23.26
N ALA A 42 1.78 -2.79 -22.10
CA ALA A 42 0.78 -1.71 -21.95
C ALA A 42 0.92 -0.86 -20.68
N ARG A 43 1.82 -1.19 -19.75
CA ARG A 43 1.84 -0.60 -18.39
C ARG A 43 3.25 -0.31 -17.89
N PHE A 44 3.33 0.55 -16.88
CA PHE A 44 4.54 0.78 -16.09
C PHE A 44 4.93 -0.48 -15.28
N GLY A 45 5.35 -1.56 -15.94
CA GLY A 45 5.61 -2.88 -15.31
C GLY A 45 6.63 -2.83 -14.18
N HIS A 46 7.60 -1.94 -14.26
CA HIS A 46 8.58 -1.67 -13.20
C HIS A 46 7.95 -1.03 -11.96
N LEU A 47 6.92 -0.18 -12.11
CA LEU A 47 6.13 0.32 -10.98
C LEU A 47 5.32 -0.80 -10.33
N ASP A 48 4.82 -1.77 -11.10
CA ASP A 48 4.17 -2.94 -10.52
C ASP A 48 5.19 -3.79 -9.73
N GLY A 49 6.39 -4.05 -10.27
CA GLY A 49 7.48 -4.69 -9.52
C GLY A 49 7.82 -3.97 -8.21
N LEU A 50 7.93 -2.63 -8.24
CA LEU A 50 8.15 -1.81 -7.06
C LEU A 50 7.04 -2.03 -6.02
N ARG A 51 5.77 -1.96 -6.43
CA ARG A 51 4.60 -2.17 -5.55
C ARG A 51 4.63 -3.51 -4.82
N GLY A 52 5.20 -4.55 -5.43
CA GLY A 52 5.34 -5.86 -4.78
C GLY A 52 6.23 -5.82 -3.55
N TYR A 53 7.39 -5.15 -3.65
CA TYR A 53 8.25 -4.91 -2.49
C TYR A 53 7.59 -4.02 -1.44
N LEU A 54 6.94 -2.94 -1.88
CA LEU A 54 6.30 -2.00 -0.97
C LEU A 54 5.21 -2.68 -0.13
N ALA A 55 4.34 -3.48 -0.75
CA ALA A 55 3.26 -4.15 -0.05
C ALA A 55 3.77 -5.11 1.04
N PHE A 56 4.80 -5.90 0.72
CA PHE A 56 5.33 -6.85 1.70
C PHE A 56 6.20 -6.17 2.78
N ALA A 57 6.88 -5.07 2.47
CA ALA A 57 7.58 -4.28 3.49
C ALA A 57 6.60 -3.78 4.59
N VAL A 58 5.38 -3.39 4.22
CA VAL A 58 4.36 -2.98 5.22
C VAL A 58 3.98 -4.14 6.14
N PHE A 59 3.85 -5.36 5.60
CA PHE A 59 3.66 -6.55 6.45
C PHE A 59 4.79 -6.71 7.47
N VAL A 60 6.05 -6.54 7.05
CA VAL A 60 7.22 -6.68 7.94
C VAL A 60 7.21 -5.63 9.05
N THR A 61 6.83 -4.37 8.77
CA THR A 61 6.72 -3.36 9.84
C THR A 61 5.65 -3.73 10.86
N HIS A 62 4.50 -4.26 10.40
CA HIS A 62 3.42 -4.64 11.31
C HIS A 62 3.75 -5.91 12.09
N ALA A 63 4.48 -6.86 11.51
CA ALA A 63 5.04 -7.99 12.26
C ALA A 63 6.01 -7.51 13.37
N ALA A 64 6.84 -6.50 13.09
CA ALA A 64 7.73 -5.92 14.09
C ALA A 64 6.97 -5.16 15.20
N SER A 65 5.95 -4.36 14.85
CA SER A 65 5.09 -3.69 15.83
C SER A 65 4.27 -4.66 16.66
N SER A 66 3.86 -5.79 16.08
CA SER A 66 3.03 -6.79 16.78
C SER A 66 3.76 -7.44 17.94
N VAL A 67 5.03 -7.85 17.79
CA VAL A 67 5.78 -8.38 18.94
C VAL A 67 5.97 -7.33 20.04
N GLY A 68 6.15 -6.06 19.66
CA GLY A 68 6.18 -4.93 20.60
C GLY A 68 4.88 -4.79 21.38
N TRP A 69 3.74 -4.91 20.68
CA TRP A 69 2.41 -4.92 21.29
C TRP A 69 2.22 -6.05 22.30
N TYR A 70 2.55 -7.30 21.92
CA TYR A 70 2.39 -8.44 22.83
C TYR A 70 3.31 -8.36 24.05
N ARG A 71 4.47 -7.69 23.95
CA ARG A 71 5.41 -7.52 25.07
C ARG A 71 5.08 -6.35 25.99
N THR A 72 4.54 -5.25 25.45
CA THR A 72 4.39 -3.99 26.20
C THR A 72 2.94 -3.54 26.37
N GLY A 73 2.00 -4.10 25.61
CA GLY A 73 0.61 -3.64 25.53
C GLY A 73 0.44 -2.31 24.79
N VAL A 74 1.50 -1.74 24.20
CA VAL A 74 1.48 -0.44 23.52
C VAL A 74 1.76 -0.59 22.03
N TRP A 75 0.89 -0.02 21.19
CA TRP A 75 1.04 -0.09 19.74
C TRP A 75 1.88 1.10 19.30
N ALA A 76 3.12 0.82 18.91
CA ALA A 76 4.08 1.82 18.52
C ALA A 76 4.83 1.40 17.26
N TRP A 77 5.51 2.38 16.66
CA TRP A 77 6.49 2.08 15.62
C TRP A 77 7.61 1.21 16.19
N PRO A 78 8.19 0.30 15.40
CA PRO A 78 9.33 -0.51 15.85
C PRO A 78 10.54 0.37 16.16
N ASP A 79 11.30 0.03 17.19
CA ASP A 79 12.54 0.74 17.57
C ASP A 79 13.61 0.69 16.46
N SER A 80 13.60 -0.39 15.67
CA SER A 80 14.48 -0.54 14.52
C SER A 80 14.10 0.43 13.40
N VAL A 81 15.03 1.31 13.04
CA VAL A 81 14.88 2.24 11.90
C VAL A 81 14.55 1.49 10.61
N ALA A 82 15.14 0.33 10.38
CA ALA A 82 14.85 -0.47 9.19
C ALA A 82 13.38 -0.89 9.12
N PHE A 83 12.82 -1.43 10.22
CA PHE A 83 11.41 -1.83 10.24
C PHE A 83 10.47 -0.63 10.24
N MET A 84 10.83 0.48 10.87
CA MET A 84 10.07 1.72 10.74
C MET A 84 9.98 2.18 9.28
N LEU A 85 11.11 2.19 8.56
CA LEU A 85 11.14 2.55 7.14
C LEU A 85 10.39 1.56 6.25
N CYS A 86 10.34 0.27 6.61
CA CYS A 86 9.46 -0.71 5.97
C CYS A 86 7.97 -0.36 6.07
N GLY A 87 7.56 0.52 6.99
CA GLY A 87 6.21 1.10 6.99
C GLY A 87 6.14 2.42 6.22
N ARG A 88 7.04 3.35 6.53
CA ARG A 88 6.95 4.73 6.05
C ARG A 88 7.27 4.89 4.57
N VAL A 89 8.34 4.27 4.09
CA VAL A 89 8.75 4.37 2.68
C VAL A 89 7.69 3.78 1.74
N PRO A 90 7.13 2.57 1.98
CA PRO A 90 6.05 2.05 1.18
C PRO A 90 4.82 2.94 1.09
N VAL A 91 4.33 3.45 2.22
CA VAL A 91 3.15 4.31 2.25
C VAL A 91 3.40 5.60 1.46
N ALA A 92 4.58 6.23 1.62
CA ALA A 92 4.98 7.39 0.82
C ALA A 92 4.97 7.08 -0.68
N LEU A 93 5.62 5.99 -1.10
CA LEU A 93 5.71 5.60 -2.51
C LEU A 93 4.35 5.18 -3.08
N PHE A 94 3.48 4.52 -2.32
CA PHE A 94 2.11 4.23 -2.78
C PHE A 94 1.33 5.52 -3.07
N PHE A 95 1.45 6.54 -2.23
CA PHE A 95 0.84 7.84 -2.48
C PHE A 95 1.49 8.59 -3.64
N MET A 96 2.81 8.47 -3.85
CA MET A 96 3.47 8.98 -5.06
C MET A 96 2.96 8.29 -6.33
N ILE A 97 2.79 6.96 -6.30
CA ILE A 97 2.20 6.19 -7.42
C ILE A 97 0.78 6.68 -7.73
N THR A 98 -0.05 6.86 -6.70
CA THR A 98 -1.41 7.39 -6.86
C THR A 98 -1.39 8.81 -7.41
N GLY A 99 -0.60 9.72 -6.83
CA GLY A 99 -0.41 11.07 -7.34
C GLY A 99 -0.03 11.10 -8.82
N PHE A 100 0.90 10.23 -9.22
CA PHE A 100 1.35 10.08 -10.60
C PHE A 100 0.26 9.58 -11.55
N LEU A 101 -0.33 8.43 -11.26
CA LEU A 101 -1.24 7.75 -12.19
C LEU A 101 -2.44 8.63 -12.56
N PHE A 102 -3.04 9.28 -11.56
CA PHE A 102 -4.25 10.08 -11.80
C PHE A 102 -3.94 11.46 -12.35
N THR A 103 -2.87 12.11 -11.89
CA THR A 103 -2.45 13.41 -12.48
C THR A 103 -2.06 13.22 -13.94
N ARG A 104 -1.30 12.16 -14.28
CA ARG A 104 -0.96 11.85 -15.67
C ARG A 104 -2.23 11.68 -16.50
N LYS A 105 -3.19 10.88 -16.02
CA LYS A 105 -4.46 10.64 -16.72
C LYS A 105 -5.24 11.94 -16.97
N VAL A 106 -5.30 12.82 -15.97
CA VAL A 106 -5.95 14.13 -16.07
C VAL A 106 -5.28 15.00 -17.14
N VAL A 107 -3.94 15.09 -17.09
CA VAL A 107 -3.15 15.93 -18.00
C VAL A 107 -3.21 15.43 -19.44
N THR A 108 -3.14 14.11 -19.65
CA THR A 108 -3.19 13.51 -21.00
C THR A 108 -4.57 13.63 -21.64
N THR A 109 -5.65 13.65 -20.83
CA THR A 109 -7.02 13.72 -21.35
C THR A 109 -7.51 15.15 -21.64
N ARG A 110 -6.71 16.18 -21.30
CA ARG A 110 -6.95 17.61 -21.62
C ARG A 110 -8.41 18.07 -21.37
N GLY A 111 -8.97 17.73 -20.21
CA GLY A 111 -10.32 18.14 -19.82
C GLY A 111 -11.47 17.28 -20.33
N ARG A 112 -11.21 16.24 -21.13
CA ARG A 112 -12.23 15.27 -21.62
C ARG A 112 -12.38 14.04 -20.71
N LEU A 113 -12.00 14.18 -19.44
CA LEU A 113 -11.95 13.05 -18.53
C LEU A 113 -13.37 12.65 -18.09
N ASP A 114 -13.74 11.40 -18.35
CA ASP A 114 -14.97 10.83 -17.80
C ASP A 114 -14.80 10.54 -16.30
N TRP A 115 -15.24 11.50 -15.49
CA TRP A 115 -15.21 11.44 -14.03
C TRP A 115 -16.03 10.27 -13.48
N LYS A 116 -17.23 10.05 -14.01
CA LYS A 116 -18.13 8.96 -13.55
C LYS A 116 -17.43 7.62 -13.72
N ARG A 117 -16.86 7.38 -14.90
CA ARG A 117 -16.12 6.14 -15.17
C ARG A 117 -14.86 6.00 -14.33
N LEU A 118 -14.15 7.10 -14.05
CA LEU A 118 -12.98 7.07 -13.17
C LEU A 118 -13.37 6.62 -11.76
N TYR A 119 -14.36 7.27 -11.14
CA TYR A 119 -14.79 6.95 -9.77
C TYR A 119 -15.43 5.56 -9.68
N ALA A 120 -16.28 5.17 -10.64
CA ALA A 120 -16.85 3.82 -10.69
C ALA A 120 -15.75 2.74 -10.86
N GLY A 121 -14.71 3.04 -11.65
CA GLY A 121 -13.54 2.17 -11.76
C GLY A 121 -12.77 2.01 -10.44
N ARG A 122 -12.72 3.05 -9.61
CA ARG A 122 -12.10 2.99 -8.28
C ARG A 122 -12.93 2.24 -7.28
N LEU A 123 -14.24 2.46 -7.26
CA LEU A 123 -15.16 1.72 -6.41
C LEU A 123 -15.07 0.23 -6.68
N ARG A 124 -15.12 -0.19 -7.96
CA ARG A 124 -15.00 -1.61 -8.35
C ARG A 124 -13.64 -2.23 -8.04
N ARG A 125 -12.59 -1.43 -7.90
CA ARG A 125 -11.27 -1.91 -7.52
C ARG A 125 -11.11 -2.05 -6.01
N LEU A 126 -11.63 -1.09 -5.23
CA LEU A 126 -11.40 -1.03 -3.79
C LEU A 126 -12.48 -1.79 -3.00
N ALA A 127 -13.76 -1.61 -3.36
CA ALA A 127 -14.87 -2.07 -2.53
C ALA A 127 -14.93 -3.61 -2.31
N PRO A 128 -14.74 -4.48 -3.33
CA PRO A 128 -14.96 -5.91 -3.14
C PRO A 128 -14.08 -6.52 -2.04
N LEU A 129 -12.77 -6.27 -2.11
CA LEU A 129 -11.84 -6.77 -1.10
C LEU A 129 -12.01 -6.03 0.23
N TYR A 130 -12.20 -4.71 0.21
CA TYR A 130 -12.39 -3.96 1.44
C TYR A 130 -13.57 -4.48 2.25
N LEU A 131 -14.71 -4.70 1.61
CA LEU A 131 -15.90 -5.22 2.30
C LEU A 131 -15.66 -6.64 2.82
N LEU A 132 -14.92 -7.48 2.09
CA LEU A 132 -14.54 -8.81 2.56
C LEU A 132 -13.66 -8.75 3.81
N VAL A 133 -12.64 -7.88 3.84
CA VAL A 133 -11.78 -7.73 5.02
C VAL A 133 -12.55 -7.09 6.18
N THR A 134 -13.39 -6.09 5.93
CA THR A 134 -14.28 -5.52 6.96
C THR A 134 -15.21 -6.59 7.55
N ALA A 135 -15.75 -7.49 6.75
CA ALA A 135 -16.54 -8.62 7.24
C ALA A 135 -15.70 -9.56 8.13
N ALA A 136 -14.45 -9.85 7.73
CA ALA A 136 -13.53 -10.63 8.58
C ALA A 136 -13.25 -9.93 9.92
N ILE A 137 -13.08 -8.61 9.92
CA ILE A 137 -12.92 -7.81 11.14
C ILE A 137 -14.17 -7.90 12.02
N PHE A 138 -15.38 -7.84 11.44
CA PHE A 138 -16.62 -8.05 12.21
C PHE A 138 -16.68 -9.43 12.86
N VAL A 139 -16.21 -10.47 12.18
CA VAL A 139 -16.09 -11.82 12.78
C VAL A 139 -15.11 -11.82 13.94
N VAL A 140 -13.94 -11.19 13.80
CA VAL A 140 -12.95 -11.06 14.89
C VAL A 140 -13.54 -10.31 16.09
N VAL A 141 -14.27 -9.22 15.85
CA VAL A 141 -14.96 -8.46 16.90
C VAL A 141 -16.02 -9.33 17.58
N GLY A 142 -16.83 -10.07 16.82
CA GLY A 142 -17.80 -11.03 17.35
C GLY A 142 -17.13 -12.05 18.26
N GLN A 143 -16.05 -12.69 17.81
CA GLN A 143 -15.28 -13.65 18.61
C GLN A 143 -14.71 -13.03 19.90
N LYS A 144 -14.08 -11.85 19.81
CA LYS A 144 -13.49 -11.15 20.98
C LYS A 144 -14.54 -10.64 21.96
N THR A 145 -15.76 -10.38 21.48
CA THR A 145 -16.88 -9.95 22.33
C THR A 145 -17.72 -11.11 22.86
N GLY A 146 -17.43 -12.35 22.43
CA GLY A 146 -18.22 -13.54 22.78
C GLY A 146 -19.58 -13.57 22.09
N TRP A 147 -19.73 -12.84 20.97
CA TRP A 147 -21.00 -12.60 20.29
C TRP A 147 -22.07 -11.93 21.16
N VAL A 148 -21.64 -11.30 22.26
CA VAL A 148 -22.51 -10.55 23.16
C VAL A 148 -22.51 -9.08 22.76
N LEU A 149 -23.69 -8.47 22.76
CA LEU A 149 -23.84 -7.03 22.59
C LEU A 149 -23.30 -6.31 23.83
N ARG A 150 -22.22 -5.53 23.67
CA ARG A 150 -21.56 -4.81 24.78
C ARG A 150 -21.81 -3.30 24.77
N GLU A 151 -22.46 -2.79 23.72
CA GLU A 151 -22.80 -1.38 23.54
C GLU A 151 -24.25 -1.26 23.02
N PRO A 152 -24.89 -0.09 23.15
CA PRO A 152 -26.23 0.12 22.60
C PRO A 152 -26.28 -0.21 21.09
N PRO A 153 -27.37 -0.84 20.60
CA PRO A 153 -27.47 -1.24 19.19
C PRO A 153 -27.23 -0.10 18.19
N ALA A 154 -27.70 1.11 18.53
CA ALA A 154 -27.47 2.30 17.69
C ALA A 154 -25.98 2.65 17.57
N THR A 155 -25.21 2.55 18.66
CA THR A 155 -23.76 2.81 18.66
C THR A 155 -23.03 1.78 17.80
N LEU A 156 -23.37 0.50 17.95
CA LEU A 156 -22.82 -0.58 17.13
C LEU A 156 -23.15 -0.38 15.65
N PHE A 157 -24.39 -0.01 15.32
CA PHE A 157 -24.81 0.26 13.96
C PHE A 157 -24.03 1.41 13.32
N VAL A 158 -23.89 2.54 14.03
CA VAL A 158 -23.09 3.69 13.55
C VAL A 158 -21.63 3.29 13.36
N GLY A 159 -21.06 2.52 14.30
CA GLY A 159 -19.71 1.97 14.17
C GLY A 159 -19.57 1.10 12.93
N ALA A 160 -20.44 0.11 12.75
CA ALA A 160 -20.44 -0.79 11.60
C ALA A 160 -20.61 -0.02 10.28
N PHE A 161 -21.49 0.97 10.24
CA PHE A 161 -21.68 1.83 9.07
C PHE A 161 -20.40 2.60 8.71
N LYS A 162 -19.68 3.15 9.69
CA LYS A 162 -18.38 3.80 9.45
C LYS A 162 -17.37 2.83 8.86
N TRP A 163 -17.28 1.62 9.40
CA TRP A 163 -16.43 0.53 8.91
C TRP A 163 -16.79 0.07 7.48
N LEU A 164 -18.05 0.20 7.06
CA LEU A 164 -18.50 -0.08 5.69
C LEU A 164 -18.22 1.08 4.71
N GLY A 165 -17.90 2.27 5.23
CA GLY A 165 -17.66 3.49 4.46
C GLY A 165 -16.34 3.56 3.68
N LEU A 166 -15.74 2.42 3.33
CA LEU A 166 -14.51 2.32 2.51
C LEU A 166 -13.32 3.16 3.04
N GLY A 167 -13.25 3.38 4.35
CA GLY A 167 -12.22 4.17 5.02
C GLY A 167 -12.46 5.69 5.00
N VAL A 168 -13.49 6.18 4.32
CA VAL A 168 -13.85 7.62 4.27
C VAL A 168 -14.32 8.11 5.64
N LEU A 169 -15.13 7.31 6.32
CA LEU A 169 -15.77 7.66 7.59
C LEU A 169 -14.90 7.34 8.82
N GLY A 170 -13.69 6.82 8.58
CA GLY A 170 -12.76 6.37 9.62
C GLY A 170 -13.13 5.04 10.26
N HIS A 171 -12.23 4.56 11.11
CA HIS A 171 -12.30 3.26 11.77
C HIS A 171 -12.27 3.44 13.28
N GLY A 172 -13.43 3.33 13.92
CA GLY A 172 -13.57 3.47 15.37
C GLY A 172 -13.61 2.13 16.11
N ASN A 173 -13.77 2.20 17.43
CA ASN A 173 -14.09 1.03 18.25
C ASN A 173 -15.42 0.42 17.81
N LEU A 174 -15.55 -0.90 17.95
CA LEU A 174 -16.75 -1.64 17.57
C LEU A 174 -17.18 -2.60 18.68
N ASN A 175 -18.45 -2.55 19.07
CA ASN A 175 -19.06 -3.42 20.09
C ASN A 175 -18.26 -3.46 21.41
N GLY A 176 -17.78 -2.30 21.87
CA GLY A 176 -17.00 -2.17 23.10
C GLY A 176 -15.56 -2.66 23.00
N LEU A 177 -15.11 -3.18 21.85
CA LEU A 177 -13.72 -3.56 21.62
C LEU A 177 -12.89 -2.30 21.34
N LYS A 178 -12.10 -1.88 22.33
CA LYS A 178 -11.16 -0.77 22.17
C LYS A 178 -10.07 -1.13 21.16
N ALA A 179 -9.62 -0.11 20.42
CA ALA A 179 -8.56 -0.24 19.43
C ALA A 179 -8.86 -1.28 18.33
N THR A 180 -10.12 -1.42 17.93
CA THR A 180 -10.55 -2.32 16.83
C THR A 180 -9.74 -2.08 15.55
N ALA A 181 -9.37 -0.83 15.27
CA ALA A 181 -8.53 -0.47 14.13
C ALA A 181 -7.14 -1.15 14.12
N LEU A 182 -6.66 -1.68 15.24
CA LEU A 182 -5.40 -2.43 15.30
C LEU A 182 -5.52 -3.86 14.76
N ILE A 183 -6.74 -4.36 14.50
CA ILE A 183 -6.93 -5.64 13.78
C ILE A 183 -6.41 -5.51 12.35
N ASP A 184 -6.58 -4.33 11.73
CA ASP A 184 -5.91 -3.99 10.46
C ASP A 184 -5.39 -2.54 10.49
N PRO A 185 -4.15 -2.34 10.98
CA PRO A 185 -3.57 -1.02 11.18
C PRO A 185 -3.21 -0.30 9.88
N ALA A 186 -3.38 -0.91 8.71
CA ALA A 186 -3.05 -0.30 7.42
C ALA A 186 -4.24 0.44 6.78
N MET A 187 -5.47 0.16 7.20
CA MET A 187 -6.70 0.67 6.58
C MET A 187 -6.86 2.20 6.60
N TRP A 188 -6.19 2.90 7.52
CA TRP A 188 -6.28 4.36 7.62
C TRP A 188 -5.82 5.07 6.34
N THR A 189 -4.93 4.45 5.56
CA THR A 189 -4.37 5.07 4.34
C THR A 189 -5.42 5.32 3.27
N LEU A 190 -6.49 4.51 3.23
CA LEU A 190 -7.58 4.65 2.26
C LEU A 190 -8.28 6.00 2.36
N ARG A 191 -8.37 6.58 3.57
CA ARG A 191 -8.97 7.91 3.78
C ARG A 191 -8.27 8.97 2.92
N TYR A 192 -6.94 8.91 2.84
CA TYR A 192 -6.14 9.85 2.07
C TYR A 192 -6.28 9.62 0.57
N GLU A 193 -6.43 8.37 0.15
CA GLU A 193 -6.67 8.05 -1.25
C GLU A 193 -8.01 8.64 -1.71
N TRP A 194 -9.06 8.53 -0.90
CA TRP A 194 -10.36 9.16 -1.19
C TRP A 194 -10.33 10.68 -1.17
N ILE A 195 -9.63 11.29 -0.21
CA ILE A 195 -9.41 12.75 -0.19
C ILE A 195 -8.71 13.19 -1.48
N PHE A 196 -7.66 12.48 -1.90
CA PHE A 196 -6.98 12.77 -3.15
C PHE A 196 -7.89 12.63 -4.36
N TYR A 197 -8.74 11.59 -4.40
CA TYR A 197 -9.74 11.40 -5.45
C TYR A 197 -10.77 12.52 -5.52
N ALA A 198 -11.24 13.00 -4.38
CA ALA A 198 -12.12 14.15 -4.29
C ALA A 198 -11.42 15.44 -4.74
N ALA A 199 -10.11 15.56 -4.50
CA ALA A 199 -9.30 16.69 -4.94
C ALA A 199 -8.92 16.66 -6.44
N LEU A 200 -9.13 15.55 -7.16
CA LEU A 200 -8.70 15.42 -8.57
C LEU A 200 -9.25 16.51 -9.52
N PRO A 201 -10.51 16.95 -9.43
CA PRO A 201 -10.99 18.07 -10.23
C PRO A 201 -10.21 19.36 -9.99
N ALA A 202 -9.84 19.65 -8.74
CA ALA A 202 -8.98 20.78 -8.42
C ALA A 202 -7.57 20.56 -9.02
N VAL A 203 -6.99 19.37 -8.83
CA VAL A 203 -5.70 19.01 -9.46
C VAL A 203 -5.77 19.23 -10.98
N ALA A 204 -6.88 18.90 -11.65
CA ALA A 204 -7.06 19.14 -13.08
C ALA A 204 -6.98 20.61 -13.49
N CYS A 205 -7.54 21.52 -12.69
CA CYS A 205 -7.48 22.95 -12.93
C CYS A 205 -6.07 23.54 -12.77
N PHE A 206 -5.25 22.94 -11.90
CA PHE A 206 -3.91 23.43 -11.52
C PHE A 206 -2.75 22.62 -12.12
N ALA A 207 -2.98 21.46 -12.72
CA ALA A 207 -1.98 20.59 -13.35
C ALA A 207 -1.48 21.14 -14.70
N THR A 208 -1.19 22.44 -14.75
CA THR A 208 -0.51 23.12 -15.85
C THR A 208 0.80 23.69 -15.34
N PRO A 209 1.84 23.81 -16.17
CA PRO A 209 3.14 24.31 -15.73
C PRO A 209 3.12 25.71 -15.09
N ARG A 210 2.19 26.57 -15.54
CA ARG A 210 2.01 27.92 -14.99
C ARG A 210 1.32 27.92 -13.62
N ARG A 211 0.45 26.93 -13.35
CA ARG A 211 -0.38 26.88 -12.13
C ARG A 211 0.08 25.83 -11.11
N ALA A 212 0.92 24.88 -11.52
CA ALA A 212 1.46 23.84 -10.65
C ALA A 212 2.19 24.40 -9.41
N PRO A 213 2.96 25.52 -9.50
CA PRO A 213 3.55 26.13 -8.31
C PRO A 213 2.51 26.57 -7.26
N LEU A 214 1.30 26.98 -7.67
CA LEU A 214 0.23 27.33 -6.74
C LEU A 214 -0.28 26.11 -5.97
N LEU A 215 -0.43 24.97 -6.64
CA LEU A 215 -0.84 23.71 -6.00
C LEU A 215 0.22 23.24 -4.99
N VAL A 216 1.50 23.38 -5.34
CA VAL A 216 2.61 23.07 -4.43
C VAL A 216 2.58 24.02 -3.23
N GLY A 217 2.54 25.34 -3.47
CA GLY A 217 2.50 26.36 -2.43
C GLY A 217 1.32 26.16 -1.47
N LEU A 218 0.12 25.93 -2.00
CA LEU A 218 -1.08 25.66 -1.20
C LEU A 218 -0.92 24.41 -0.34
N THR A 219 -0.38 23.32 -0.89
CA THR A 219 -0.23 22.08 -0.12
C THR A 219 0.82 22.22 0.97
N LEU A 220 1.95 22.89 0.69
CA LEU A 220 2.96 23.18 1.70
C LEU A 220 2.39 24.11 2.79
N LEU A 221 1.58 25.10 2.41
CA LEU A 221 0.88 25.97 3.37
C LEU A 221 -0.07 25.14 4.26
N LEU A 222 -0.89 24.27 3.69
CA LEU A 222 -1.80 23.39 4.44
C LEU A 222 -1.04 22.49 5.43
N VAL A 223 0.09 21.91 5.01
CA VAL A 223 0.88 21.02 5.86
C VAL A 223 1.59 21.79 6.98
N TYR A 224 2.31 22.86 6.65
CA TYR A 224 3.22 23.52 7.58
C TYR A 224 2.59 24.66 8.38
N ALA A 225 1.53 25.31 7.86
CA ALA A 225 0.83 26.39 8.57
C ALA A 225 -0.48 25.94 9.23
N PHE A 226 -1.18 24.96 8.65
CA PHE A 226 -2.47 24.47 9.16
C PHE A 226 -2.41 23.06 9.78
N GLY A 227 -1.22 22.46 9.84
CA GLY A 227 -1.01 21.17 10.50
C GLY A 227 -1.66 19.98 9.80
N VAL A 228 -1.92 20.07 8.49
CA VAL A 228 -2.38 18.91 7.71
C VAL A 228 -1.28 17.84 7.68
N ASP A 229 -1.67 16.59 7.81
CA ASP A 229 -0.75 15.45 7.81
C ASP A 229 0.23 15.48 6.61
N ALA A 230 1.53 15.46 6.91
CA ALA A 230 2.61 15.61 5.92
C ALA A 230 2.59 14.54 4.81
N VAL A 231 1.89 13.44 5.05
CA VAL A 231 1.59 12.38 4.08
C VAL A 231 1.10 12.93 2.73
N VAL A 232 0.34 14.04 2.74
CA VAL A 232 -0.22 14.66 1.54
C VAL A 232 0.88 15.12 0.55
N VAL A 233 2.07 15.47 1.05
CA VAL A 233 3.22 15.87 0.22
C VAL A 233 3.62 14.78 -0.78
N ASN A 234 3.46 13.51 -0.42
CA ASN A 234 3.81 12.39 -1.30
C ASN A 234 2.97 12.38 -2.59
N PHE A 235 1.69 12.76 -2.52
CA PHE A 235 0.85 12.89 -3.73
C PHE A 235 1.37 13.98 -4.67
N LEU A 236 1.93 15.08 -4.13
CA LEU A 236 2.51 16.16 -4.94
C LEU A 236 3.73 15.70 -5.72
N PHE A 237 4.63 14.93 -5.10
CA PHE A 237 5.79 14.39 -5.80
C PHE A 237 5.38 13.43 -6.92
N GLY A 238 4.33 12.63 -6.69
CA GLY A 238 3.68 11.85 -7.73
C GLY A 238 3.13 12.72 -8.88
N ALA A 239 2.37 13.76 -8.55
CA ALA A 239 1.80 14.69 -9.51
C ALA A 239 2.89 15.43 -10.33
N PHE A 240 3.97 15.84 -9.67
CA PHE A 240 5.12 16.46 -10.32
C PHE A 240 5.81 15.51 -11.30
N ALA A 241 6.04 14.26 -10.89
CA ALA A 241 6.58 13.22 -11.77
C ALA A 241 5.66 12.97 -12.98
N ALA A 242 4.34 13.08 -12.83
CA ALA A 242 3.40 12.97 -13.95
C ALA A 242 3.56 14.12 -14.94
N LEU A 243 3.67 15.37 -14.47
CA LEU A 243 3.91 16.53 -15.32
C LEU A 243 5.25 16.42 -16.06
N LEU A 244 6.29 15.94 -15.38
CA LEU A 244 7.60 15.69 -15.98
C LEU A 244 7.51 14.59 -17.05
N HIS A 245 6.87 13.47 -16.74
CA HIS A 245 6.71 12.35 -17.66
C HIS A 245 5.89 12.72 -18.91
N VAL A 246 4.83 13.53 -18.78
CA VAL A 246 4.06 14.00 -19.95
C VAL A 246 4.93 14.87 -20.86
N ARG A 247 5.82 15.68 -20.30
CA ARG A 247 6.73 16.55 -21.06
C ARG A 247 7.94 15.81 -21.63
N ARG A 248 8.46 14.84 -20.88
CA ARG A 248 9.62 14.02 -21.22
C ARG A 248 9.27 12.56 -20.97
N PRO A 249 8.62 11.89 -21.94
CA PRO A 249 8.19 10.50 -21.78
C PRO A 249 9.38 9.52 -21.76
N LEU A 250 10.54 9.93 -22.26
CA LEU A 250 11.76 9.14 -22.27
C LEU A 250 12.86 9.83 -21.46
N ALA A 251 13.57 9.06 -20.64
CA ALA A 251 14.74 9.50 -19.90
C ALA A 251 15.79 8.38 -19.83
N PRO A 252 16.53 8.10 -20.93
CA PRO A 252 17.45 6.95 -21.02
C PRO A 252 18.51 6.90 -19.91
N ARG A 253 18.95 8.05 -19.38
CA ARG A 253 19.88 8.12 -18.25
C ARG A 253 19.32 7.46 -16.97
N LEU A 254 18.00 7.56 -16.75
CA LEU A 254 17.35 6.94 -15.60
C LEU A 254 17.22 5.42 -15.74
N CYS A 255 17.39 4.86 -16.93
CA CYS A 255 17.42 3.41 -17.15
C CYS A 255 18.78 2.78 -16.82
N GLN A 256 19.83 3.59 -16.63
CA GLN A 256 21.19 3.10 -16.43
C GLN A 256 21.41 2.54 -15.00
N PRO A 257 22.30 1.55 -14.82
CA PRO A 257 22.62 1.00 -13.49
C PRO A 257 23.11 2.06 -12.50
N ALA A 258 23.86 3.06 -12.96
CA ALA A 258 24.33 4.17 -12.13
C ALA A 258 23.18 4.98 -11.51
N ALA A 259 22.11 5.25 -12.27
CA ALA A 259 20.91 5.90 -11.74
C ALA A 259 20.21 5.02 -10.69
N GLY A 260 20.20 3.70 -10.90
CA GLY A 260 19.72 2.73 -9.91
C GLY A 260 20.53 2.76 -8.62
N ALA A 261 21.86 2.82 -8.71
CA ALA A 261 22.73 2.96 -7.53
C ALA A 261 22.45 4.27 -6.76
N VAL A 262 22.32 5.39 -7.47
CA VAL A 262 21.95 6.69 -6.86
C VAL A 262 20.57 6.60 -6.19
N ALA A 263 19.60 5.93 -6.81
CA ALA A 263 18.29 5.70 -6.21
C ALA A 263 18.35 4.89 -4.92
N LEU A 264 19.20 3.86 -4.86
CA LEU A 264 19.39 3.05 -3.65
C LEU A 264 20.11 3.83 -2.54
N VAL A 265 21.10 4.66 -2.89
CA VAL A 265 21.76 5.56 -1.93
C VAL A 265 20.77 6.58 -1.37
N ALA A 266 19.94 7.19 -2.22
CA ALA A 266 18.91 8.13 -1.80
C ALA A 266 17.84 7.46 -0.91
N LEU A 267 17.45 6.22 -1.24
CA LEU A 267 16.60 5.39 -0.37
C LEU A 267 17.27 5.17 0.99
N GLY A 268 18.55 4.78 1.03
CA GLY A 268 19.29 4.60 2.28
C GLY A 268 19.37 5.87 3.13
N ALA A 269 19.50 7.04 2.48
CA ALA A 269 19.53 8.34 3.15
C ALA A 269 18.22 8.68 3.88
N THR A 270 17.10 8.02 3.59
CA THR A 270 15.84 8.18 4.37
C THR A 270 15.97 7.69 5.81
N ALA A 271 17.02 6.92 6.15
CA ALA A 271 17.35 6.53 7.52
C ALA A 271 17.91 7.68 8.37
N LEU A 272 18.31 8.80 7.75
CA LEU A 272 18.76 9.99 8.47
C LEU A 272 17.60 10.61 9.26
N PRO A 273 17.80 11.04 10.52
CA PRO A 273 16.72 11.49 11.40
C PRO A 273 15.75 12.51 10.80
N PHE A 274 16.25 13.49 10.05
CA PHE A 274 15.43 14.54 9.42
C PHE A 274 14.57 14.06 8.24
N ALA A 275 14.79 12.84 7.74
CA ALA A 275 14.14 12.27 6.57
C ALA A 275 13.32 11.00 6.89
N ARG A 276 13.09 10.71 8.18
CA ARG A 276 12.31 9.54 8.60
C ARG A 276 10.81 9.74 8.47
N ASP A 277 10.31 10.96 8.56
CA ASP A 277 8.87 11.28 8.51
C ASP A 277 8.34 11.41 7.08
N TYR A 278 7.02 11.30 6.92
CA TYR A 278 6.32 11.37 5.63
C TYR A 278 6.40 12.72 4.89
N GLY A 279 7.23 13.64 5.36
CA GLY A 279 7.31 15.01 4.85
C GLY A 279 8.24 15.18 3.65
N PHE A 280 8.44 16.45 3.29
CA PHE A 280 9.15 16.85 2.08
C PHE A 280 10.54 16.21 1.90
N ALA A 281 11.35 16.16 2.97
CA ALA A 281 12.70 15.60 2.92
C ALA A 281 12.70 14.12 2.49
N GLN A 282 11.80 13.32 3.06
CA GLN A 282 11.67 11.91 2.67
C GLN A 282 11.15 11.78 1.24
N SER A 283 10.10 12.51 0.87
CA SER A 283 9.54 12.46 -0.49
C SER A 283 10.59 12.86 -1.55
N LEU A 284 11.45 13.84 -1.25
CA LEU A 284 12.55 14.25 -2.11
C LEU A 284 13.59 13.12 -2.28
N LEU A 285 14.01 12.48 -1.19
CA LEU A 285 14.95 11.36 -1.23
C LEU A 285 14.38 10.09 -1.89
N LEU A 286 13.06 9.91 -1.87
CA LEU A 286 12.37 8.81 -2.56
C LEU A 286 12.14 9.07 -4.05
N SER A 287 12.25 10.32 -4.50
CA SER A 287 12.00 10.72 -5.88
C SER A 287 12.94 10.05 -6.91
N PRO A 288 14.25 9.89 -6.65
CA PRO A 288 15.14 9.14 -7.56
C PRO A 288 14.70 7.69 -7.77
N LEU A 289 14.30 6.98 -6.69
CA LEU A 289 13.81 5.61 -6.77
C LEU A 289 12.50 5.54 -7.57
N PHE A 290 11.56 6.42 -7.26
CA PHE A 290 10.29 6.50 -7.97
C PHE A 290 10.49 6.82 -9.46
N ALA A 291 11.37 7.76 -9.79
CA ALA A 291 11.70 8.12 -11.17
C ALA A 291 12.39 6.97 -11.93
N CYS A 292 13.34 6.28 -11.30
CA CYS A 292 13.98 5.10 -11.91
C CYS A 292 12.95 4.01 -12.24
N ALA A 293 12.07 3.68 -11.29
CA ALA A 293 11.00 2.70 -11.51
C ALA A 293 9.99 3.18 -12.57
N LEU A 294 9.67 4.47 -12.60
CA LEU A 294 8.78 5.08 -13.60
C LEU A 294 9.34 4.98 -15.03
N TYR A 295 10.62 5.28 -15.22
CA TYR A 295 11.27 5.32 -16.53
C TYR A 295 11.84 3.96 -16.99
N GLY A 296 11.59 2.89 -16.24
CA GLY A 296 11.91 1.52 -16.66
C GLY A 296 13.29 1.02 -16.27
N ASN A 297 13.88 1.55 -15.20
CA ASN A 297 15.07 0.95 -14.61
C ASN A 297 14.71 -0.37 -13.91
N ALA A 298 15.43 -1.44 -14.22
CA ALA A 298 15.22 -2.75 -13.60
C ALA A 298 15.68 -2.84 -12.14
N LEU A 299 16.46 -1.88 -11.63
CA LEU A 299 17.20 -1.92 -10.36
C LEU A 299 17.92 -3.26 -10.18
N PHE A 300 18.85 -3.54 -11.09
CA PHE A 300 19.62 -4.79 -11.13
C PHE A 300 18.73 -6.05 -11.24
N GLY A 301 17.57 -5.92 -11.89
CA GLY A 301 16.62 -7.01 -12.10
C GLY A 301 15.56 -7.15 -11.00
N ALA A 302 15.70 -6.42 -9.88
CA ALA A 302 14.77 -6.53 -8.76
C ALA A 302 13.31 -6.24 -9.17
N LEU A 303 13.09 -5.16 -9.95
CA LEU A 303 11.74 -4.75 -10.35
C LEU A 303 11.13 -5.60 -11.48
N THR A 304 11.95 -6.39 -12.17
CA THR A 304 11.49 -7.25 -13.27
C THR A 304 11.27 -8.69 -12.85
N MET A 305 11.65 -9.07 -11.63
CA MET A 305 11.45 -10.42 -11.11
C MET A 305 9.96 -10.83 -11.14
N PRO A 306 9.62 -12.04 -11.64
CA PRO A 306 8.24 -12.51 -11.69
C PRO A 306 7.52 -12.46 -10.34
N ALA A 307 8.23 -12.81 -9.26
CA ALA A 307 7.70 -12.73 -7.89
C ALA A 307 7.29 -11.30 -7.50
N ALA A 308 8.19 -10.32 -7.72
CA ALA A 308 7.91 -8.92 -7.42
C ALA A 308 6.73 -8.40 -8.24
N ARG A 309 6.62 -8.80 -9.50
CA ARG A 309 5.53 -8.39 -10.40
C ARG A 309 4.18 -9.02 -10.02
N VAL A 310 4.16 -10.29 -9.62
CA VAL A 310 2.96 -10.94 -9.10
C VAL A 310 2.51 -10.26 -7.80
N LEU A 311 3.42 -10.05 -6.85
CA LEU A 311 3.10 -9.30 -5.63
C LEU A 311 2.65 -7.87 -5.93
N GLY A 312 3.21 -7.25 -6.97
CA GLY A 312 2.80 -5.95 -7.49
C GLY A 312 1.37 -5.91 -7.99
N LEU A 313 0.99 -6.94 -8.76
CA LEU A 313 -0.36 -7.14 -9.27
C LEU A 313 -1.37 -7.25 -8.12
N VAL A 314 -1.06 -8.07 -7.11
CA VAL A 314 -1.91 -8.32 -5.94
C VAL A 314 -1.57 -7.44 -4.73
N SER A 315 -0.84 -6.35 -4.94
CA SER A 315 -0.32 -5.52 -3.83
C SER A 315 -1.42 -4.91 -2.97
N TYR A 316 -2.59 -4.61 -3.54
CA TYR A 316 -3.74 -4.16 -2.76
C TYR A 316 -4.27 -5.27 -1.85
N SER A 317 -4.33 -6.50 -2.36
CA SER A 317 -4.71 -7.69 -1.62
C SER A 317 -3.78 -7.98 -0.45
N VAL A 318 -2.46 -7.92 -0.69
CA VAL A 318 -1.44 -8.04 0.37
C VAL A 318 -1.62 -6.92 1.39
N TYR A 319 -1.77 -5.69 0.92
CA TYR A 319 -1.90 -4.52 1.78
C TYR A 319 -3.14 -4.56 2.69
N LEU A 320 -4.26 -5.16 2.26
CA LEU A 320 -5.48 -5.17 3.06
C LEU A 320 -5.71 -6.47 3.85
N THR A 321 -5.13 -7.59 3.43
CA THR A 321 -5.36 -8.86 4.13
C THR A 321 -4.34 -9.11 5.24
N HIS A 322 -3.17 -8.50 5.16
CA HIS A 322 -2.07 -8.83 6.06
C HIS A 322 -2.33 -8.48 7.52
N GLY A 323 -3.03 -7.37 7.82
CA GLY A 323 -3.33 -6.95 9.19
C GLY A 323 -4.18 -7.99 9.91
N VAL A 324 -5.33 -8.35 9.32
CA VAL A 324 -6.25 -9.34 9.92
C VAL A 324 -5.60 -10.72 10.03
N LEU A 325 -4.74 -11.11 9.07
CA LEU A 325 -4.02 -12.39 9.11
C LEU A 325 -2.92 -12.41 10.18
N LEU A 326 -2.17 -11.31 10.34
CA LEU A 326 -1.23 -11.15 11.44
C LEU A 326 -1.96 -11.21 12.78
N TYR A 327 -3.06 -10.48 12.92
CA TYR A 327 -3.84 -10.46 14.14
C TYR A 327 -4.34 -11.87 14.49
N ALA A 328 -5.00 -12.55 13.55
CA ALA A 328 -5.55 -13.88 13.77
C ALA A 328 -4.44 -14.92 14.06
N GLY A 329 -3.36 -14.91 13.28
CA GLY A 329 -2.25 -15.84 13.45
C GLY A 329 -1.50 -15.66 14.76
N LEU A 330 -1.25 -14.42 15.17
CA LEU A 330 -0.57 -14.13 16.43
C LEU A 330 -1.47 -14.33 17.65
N GLN A 331 -2.78 -14.08 17.54
CA GLN A 331 -3.72 -14.41 18.61
C GLN A 331 -3.82 -15.93 18.83
N TRP A 332 -3.85 -16.70 17.74
CA TRP A 332 -3.81 -18.15 17.82
C TRP A 332 -2.50 -18.63 18.46
N LEU A 333 -1.37 -18.07 18.05
CA LEU A 333 -0.07 -18.37 18.65
C LEU A 333 -0.09 -18.05 20.15
N ASP A 334 -0.53 -16.86 20.56
CA ASP A 334 -0.54 -16.43 21.96
C ASP A 334 -1.39 -17.33 22.86
N ALA A 335 -2.45 -17.92 22.31
CA ALA A 335 -3.29 -18.89 23.01
C ALA A 335 -2.59 -20.23 23.28
N VAL A 336 -1.62 -20.63 22.46
CA VAL A 336 -0.87 -21.90 22.62
C VAL A 336 0.53 -21.70 23.22
N ALA A 337 1.15 -20.57 22.96
CA ALA A 337 2.47 -20.18 23.43
C ALA A 337 2.58 -18.65 23.50
N PRO A 338 2.74 -18.04 24.70
CA PRO A 338 2.73 -16.59 24.86
C PRO A 338 3.73 -15.89 23.94
N VAL A 339 3.24 -15.02 23.04
CA VAL A 339 4.07 -14.34 22.02
C VAL A 339 5.19 -13.53 22.68
N ALA A 340 4.92 -12.97 23.86
CA ALA A 340 5.90 -12.19 24.62
C ALA A 340 7.15 -13.01 25.01
N GLY A 341 7.00 -14.32 25.20
CA GLY A 341 8.04 -15.22 25.72
C GLY A 341 8.66 -16.16 24.69
N ILE A 342 8.15 -16.23 23.46
CA ILE A 342 8.76 -17.10 22.44
C ILE A 342 10.08 -16.52 21.91
N GLY A 343 11.04 -17.41 21.64
CA GLY A 343 12.33 -17.02 21.08
C GLY A 343 12.23 -16.51 19.64
N ASP A 344 13.20 -15.70 19.24
CA ASP A 344 13.23 -15.02 17.93
C ASP A 344 13.11 -15.98 16.74
N VAL A 345 13.67 -17.19 16.84
CA VAL A 345 13.59 -18.21 15.79
C VAL A 345 12.16 -18.74 15.61
N ALA A 346 11.47 -19.02 16.71
CA ALA A 346 10.09 -19.47 16.66
C ALA A 346 9.19 -18.36 16.10
N TYR A 347 9.38 -17.11 16.56
CA TYR A 347 8.63 -15.97 16.05
C TYR A 347 8.88 -15.75 14.56
N ALA A 348 10.14 -15.82 14.10
CA ALA A 348 10.49 -15.72 12.69
C ALA A 348 9.81 -16.79 11.83
N GLY A 349 9.77 -18.04 12.31
CA GLY A 349 9.07 -19.13 11.63
C GLY A 349 7.57 -18.87 11.49
N VAL A 350 6.92 -18.38 12.55
CA VAL A 350 5.49 -18.03 12.54
C VAL A 350 5.22 -16.86 11.59
N ILE A 351 6.02 -15.79 11.64
CA ILE A 351 5.87 -14.66 10.73
C ILE A 351 6.10 -15.06 9.26
N ALA A 352 7.05 -15.95 8.99
CA ALA A 352 7.25 -16.48 7.63
C ALA A 352 6.02 -17.29 7.17
N ALA A 353 5.44 -18.14 8.03
CA ALA A 353 4.23 -18.89 7.73
C ALA A 353 3.01 -17.97 7.49
N ILE A 354 2.82 -16.95 8.33
CA ILE A 354 1.77 -15.94 8.13
C ILE A 354 2.02 -15.15 6.84
N GLY A 355 3.27 -14.82 6.52
CA GLY A 355 3.65 -14.12 5.29
C GLY A 355 3.31 -14.92 4.04
N VAL A 356 3.64 -16.22 4.00
CA VAL A 356 3.26 -17.14 2.91
C VAL A 356 1.73 -17.27 2.81
N THR A 357 1.05 -17.39 3.95
CA THR A 357 -0.42 -17.43 4.01
C THR A 357 -1.04 -16.14 3.45
N THR A 358 -0.48 -14.99 3.81
CA THR A 358 -0.89 -13.68 3.30
C THR A 358 -0.77 -13.61 1.79
N VAL A 359 0.34 -14.09 1.23
CA VAL A 359 0.50 -14.17 -0.24
C VAL A 359 -0.54 -15.10 -0.85
N GLY A 360 -0.75 -16.29 -0.30
CA GLY A 360 -1.75 -17.25 -0.80
C GLY A 360 -3.17 -16.69 -0.79
N VAL A 361 -3.61 -16.12 0.33
CA VAL A 361 -4.92 -15.47 0.48
C VAL A 361 -5.03 -14.29 -0.50
N SER A 362 -3.99 -13.46 -0.62
CA SER A 362 -3.96 -12.32 -1.54
C SER A 362 -4.11 -12.74 -3.01
N LEU A 363 -3.46 -13.82 -3.42
CA LEU A 363 -3.61 -14.37 -4.77
C LEU A 363 -5.05 -14.86 -5.00
N ALA A 364 -5.61 -15.58 -4.03
CA ALA A 364 -6.98 -16.09 -4.12
C ALA A 364 -8.01 -14.95 -4.18
N THR A 365 -7.94 -13.99 -3.25
CA THR A 365 -8.89 -12.87 -3.21
C THR A 365 -8.73 -11.95 -4.43
N PHE A 366 -7.51 -11.72 -4.91
CA PHE A 366 -7.32 -10.98 -6.16
C PHE A 366 -8.04 -11.65 -7.33
N ARG A 367 -7.85 -12.97 -7.50
CA ARG A 367 -8.42 -13.70 -8.64
C ARG A 367 -9.95 -13.83 -8.56
N PHE A 368 -10.48 -14.14 -7.38
CA PHE A 368 -11.89 -14.53 -7.23
C PHE A 368 -12.79 -13.42 -6.71
N VAL A 369 -12.23 -12.39 -6.07
CA VAL A 369 -13.00 -11.31 -5.45
C VAL A 369 -12.76 -9.98 -6.14
N GLU A 370 -11.52 -9.61 -6.46
CA GLU A 370 -11.24 -8.30 -7.08
C GLU A 370 -11.38 -8.32 -8.60
N TYR A 371 -10.72 -9.29 -9.25
CA TYR A 371 -10.59 -9.34 -10.70
C TYR A 371 -11.94 -9.36 -11.46
N PRO A 372 -12.99 -10.08 -11.01
CA PRO A 372 -14.30 -10.07 -11.67
C PRO A 372 -14.87 -8.65 -11.82
N PHE A 373 -14.90 -7.88 -10.74
CA PHE A 373 -15.43 -6.50 -10.73
C PHE A 373 -14.56 -5.55 -11.56
N MET A 374 -13.26 -5.82 -11.66
CA MET A 374 -12.35 -5.05 -12.52
C MET A 374 -12.58 -5.33 -14.00
N LYS A 375 -12.90 -6.58 -14.38
CA LYS A 375 -13.13 -7.01 -15.77
C LYS A 375 -14.44 -6.44 -16.33
N ASP A 376 -15.51 -6.46 -15.55
CA ASP A 376 -16.82 -5.94 -15.96
C ASP A 376 -16.74 -4.43 -16.30
N GLY A 377 -15.78 -3.71 -15.70
CA GLY A 377 -15.49 -2.33 -16.06
C GLY A 377 -14.70 -2.10 -17.33
N ARG A 378 -14.02 -3.13 -17.84
CA ARG A 378 -13.29 -3.08 -19.11
C ARG A 378 -14.17 -3.50 -20.29
N ALA A 379 -15.10 -4.44 -20.10
CA ALA A 379 -16.02 -4.94 -21.13
C ALA A 379 -17.04 -3.89 -21.61
N ALA A 380 -17.40 -2.91 -20.78
CA ALA A 380 -18.27 -1.79 -21.14
C ALA A 380 -17.59 -0.72 -22.04
N GLN A 381 -16.57 -1.07 -22.83
CA GLN A 381 -15.84 -0.17 -23.72
C GLN A 381 -16.37 -0.23 -25.16
N PRO A 382 -16.83 0.88 -25.75
CA PRO A 382 -16.87 1.02 -27.19
C PRO A 382 -15.44 1.02 -27.75
N ALA A 383 -15.21 0.26 -28.82
CA ALA A 383 -13.90 -0.01 -29.43
C ALA A 383 -13.09 1.25 -29.85
N ALA A 384 -13.71 2.43 -29.94
CA ALA A 384 -13.08 3.66 -30.40
C ALA A 384 -12.09 4.31 -29.41
N VAL A 385 -12.02 3.89 -28.14
CA VAL A 385 -11.21 4.54 -27.09
C VAL A 385 -9.95 3.75 -26.70
N ALA A 386 -9.77 2.54 -27.23
CA ALA A 386 -8.62 1.68 -26.90
C ALA A 386 -7.28 2.16 -27.49
N ALA A 387 -7.30 3.02 -28.51
CA ALA A 387 -6.09 3.51 -29.19
C ALA A 387 -5.35 4.66 -28.45
N ALA A 388 -5.82 5.08 -27.27
CA ALA A 388 -5.25 6.20 -26.52
C ALA A 388 -4.95 5.90 -25.03
N GLN A 389 -4.92 4.62 -24.65
CA GLN A 389 -4.43 4.16 -23.33
C GLN A 389 -2.95 3.83 -23.42
#